data_AF-A0A3S1TB87-F1
#
_entry.id   AF-A0A3S1TB87-F1
#
_cell.length_a   1.000
_cell.length_b   1.000
_cell.length_c   1.000
_cell.angle_alpha   90.00
_cell.angle_beta   90.00
_cell.angle_gamma   90.00
#
_symmetry.space_group_name_H-M   'P 1'
#
loop_
_entity.id
_entity.type
_entity.pdbx_description
1 polymer ?
#
loop_
_entity_poly.entity_id
_entity_poly.type
_entity_poly.pdbx_seq_one_letter_code
_entity_poly.pdbx_strand_id
1 'polypeptide(L)'
;MIRTALTRHGEAMRAGAIALDFNLSAQTLSDPHLWDFVDEANAESGAPPSAIGFEITETAAVTNFDAAAEFVRKARLRHCRVSLDDFGAGMSSFEYLRRFPIDAIKIDGSFVEHIADSRFDREIVSAITGIARSMGAAVVAEKVEEKNALEILMGMGVAYGQGYFLHRPEPLAAIVARAAGGSMSPERPHARLG
;
A
#
# COMPACT_ATOMS: atom_id res chain seq x y z
N MET A 1 13.76 0.02 10.85
CA MET A 1 12.95 -1.03 10.23
C MET A 1 13.34 -1.25 8.76
N ILE A 2 13.24 -0.23 7.89
CA ILE A 2 13.56 -0.32 6.46
C ILE A 2 14.92 -0.99 6.20
N ARG A 3 16.02 -0.43 6.70
CA ARG A 3 17.38 -0.99 6.50
C ARG A 3 17.46 -2.47 6.89
N THR A 4 16.99 -2.82 8.09
CA THR A 4 16.98 -4.21 8.55
C THR A 4 16.21 -5.15 7.61
N ALA A 5 15.04 -4.73 7.13
CA ALA A 5 14.24 -5.52 6.19
C ALA A 5 14.93 -5.67 4.83
N LEU A 6 15.48 -4.58 4.28
CA LEU A 6 16.21 -4.61 3.01
C LEU A 6 17.50 -5.44 3.10
N THR A 7 18.26 -5.33 4.19
CA THR A 7 19.46 -6.15 4.40
C THR A 7 19.13 -7.63 4.52
N ARG A 8 18.04 -7.98 5.25
CA ARG A 8 17.67 -9.38 5.47
C ARG A 8 16.97 -10.03 4.28
N HIS A 9 16.20 -9.27 3.50
CA HIS A 9 15.31 -9.82 2.48
C HIS A 9 15.58 -9.27 1.07
N GLY A 10 16.63 -8.46 0.89
CA GLY A 10 17.00 -7.88 -0.40
C GLY A 10 17.25 -8.93 -1.49
N GLU A 11 17.77 -10.12 -1.14
CA GLU A 11 17.93 -11.21 -2.09
C GLU A 11 16.58 -11.69 -2.67
N ALA A 12 15.59 -11.95 -1.81
CA ALA A 12 14.26 -12.34 -2.25
C ALA A 12 13.58 -11.23 -3.07
N MET A 13 13.81 -9.96 -2.72
CA MET A 13 13.32 -8.82 -3.51
C MET A 13 13.97 -8.74 -4.89
N ARG A 14 15.30 -8.96 -4.99
CA ARG A 14 16.03 -8.98 -6.27
C ARG A 14 15.61 -10.14 -7.16
N ALA A 15 15.32 -11.30 -6.57
CA ALA A 15 14.78 -12.44 -7.27
C ALA A 15 13.32 -12.21 -7.74
N GLY A 16 12.69 -11.10 -7.34
CA GLY A 16 11.28 -10.84 -7.63
C GLY A 16 10.36 -11.82 -6.92
N ALA A 17 10.74 -12.36 -5.76
CA ALA A 17 9.88 -13.25 -4.99
C ALA A 17 8.88 -12.46 -4.13
N ILE A 18 9.27 -11.27 -3.67
CA ILE A 18 8.46 -10.42 -2.78
C ILE A 18 8.64 -8.94 -3.12
N ALA A 19 7.64 -8.15 -2.72
CA ALA A 19 7.73 -6.71 -2.55
C ALA A 19 7.36 -6.34 -1.11
N LEU A 20 7.96 -5.27 -0.58
CA LEU A 20 7.73 -4.82 0.79
C LEU A 20 7.19 -3.40 0.79
N ASP A 21 6.16 -3.16 1.61
CA ASP A 21 5.62 -1.84 1.89
C ASP A 21 5.94 -1.42 3.33
N PHE A 22 6.28 -0.15 3.53
CA PHE A 22 6.67 0.40 4.82
C PHE A 22 5.73 1.55 5.23
N ASN A 23 5.05 1.38 6.35
CA ASN A 23 4.28 2.44 6.98
C ASN A 23 5.16 3.60 7.44
N LEU A 24 4.77 4.83 7.06
CA LEU A 24 5.45 6.06 7.45
C LEU A 24 4.55 6.92 8.34
N SER A 25 5.15 7.41 9.42
CA SER A 25 4.51 8.43 10.27
C SER A 25 4.63 9.83 9.66
N ALA A 26 3.78 10.76 10.08
CA ALA A 26 3.88 12.18 9.70
C ALA A 26 5.25 12.80 10.06
N GLN A 27 5.85 12.37 11.18
CA GLN A 27 7.19 12.78 11.58
C GLN A 27 8.25 12.28 10.61
N THR A 28 8.16 11.01 10.20
CA THR A 28 9.09 10.41 9.23
C THR A 28 8.99 11.10 7.87
N LEU A 29 7.79 11.45 7.40
CA LEU A 29 7.61 12.18 6.15
C LEU A 29 8.28 13.56 6.15
N SER A 30 8.39 14.17 7.32
CA SER A 30 8.97 15.51 7.50
C SER A 30 10.48 15.46 7.74
N ASP A 31 11.08 14.28 7.85
CA ASP A 31 12.51 14.13 8.12
C ASP A 31 13.34 14.43 6.84
N PRO A 32 14.18 15.49 6.85
CA PRO A 32 15.00 15.83 5.70
C PRO A 32 16.02 14.74 5.33
N HIS A 33 16.40 13.87 6.27
CA HIS A 33 17.41 12.81 6.09
C HIS A 33 16.82 11.46 5.66
N LEU A 34 15.49 11.34 5.56
CA LEU A 34 14.83 10.07 5.22
C LEU A 34 15.35 9.49 3.90
N TRP A 35 15.46 10.33 2.87
CA TRP A 35 15.84 9.85 1.55
C TRP A 35 17.31 9.46 1.44
N ASP A 36 18.21 10.18 2.12
CA ASP A 36 19.62 9.77 2.19
C ASP A 36 19.73 8.38 2.86
N PHE A 37 18.99 8.18 3.95
CA PHE A 37 18.93 6.89 4.63
C PHE A 37 18.34 5.76 3.77
N VAL A 38 17.27 6.03 3.01
CA VAL A 38 16.65 5.04 2.10
C VAL A 38 17.59 4.70 0.96
N ASP A 39 18.28 5.68 0.38
CA ASP A 39 19.21 5.50 -0.73
C ASP A 39 20.40 4.64 -0.32
N GLU A 40 20.99 4.90 0.85
CA GLU A 40 22.05 4.05 1.41
C GLU A 40 21.57 2.62 1.64
N ALA A 41 20.42 2.44 2.27
CA ALA A 41 19.88 1.11 2.57
C ALA A 41 19.50 0.33 1.28
N ASN A 42 19.01 1.02 0.25
CA ASN A 42 18.78 0.44 -1.06
C ASN A 42 20.10 0.02 -1.72
N ALA A 43 21.11 0.90 -1.74
CA ALA A 43 22.41 0.64 -2.34
C ALA A 43 23.11 -0.57 -1.70
N GLU A 44 23.05 -0.70 -0.38
CA GLU A 44 23.62 -1.84 0.36
C GLU A 44 22.88 -3.16 0.07
N SER A 45 21.56 -3.11 -0.09
CA SER A 45 20.74 -4.31 -0.30
C SER A 45 20.61 -4.71 -1.77
N GLY A 46 20.81 -3.78 -2.70
CA GLY A 46 20.53 -3.96 -4.13
C GLY A 46 19.06 -4.27 -4.44
N ALA A 47 18.12 -4.06 -3.51
CA ALA A 47 16.71 -4.32 -3.74
C ALA A 47 16.18 -3.40 -4.85
N PRO A 48 15.42 -3.92 -5.83
CA PRO A 48 14.87 -3.08 -6.89
C PRO A 48 13.95 -2.03 -6.26
N PRO A 49 14.13 -0.73 -6.53
CA PRO A 49 13.30 0.32 -5.92
C PRO A 49 11.81 0.12 -6.17
N SER A 50 11.45 -0.42 -7.34
CA SER A 50 10.08 -0.78 -7.69
C SER A 50 9.46 -1.89 -6.85
N ALA A 51 10.24 -2.59 -6.02
CA ALA A 51 9.77 -3.56 -5.02
C ALA A 51 9.61 -2.94 -3.61
N ILE A 52 10.06 -1.70 -3.41
CA ILE A 52 9.92 -0.93 -2.16
C ILE A 52 8.71 -0.01 -2.32
N GLY A 53 7.73 -0.16 -1.44
CA GLY A 53 6.63 0.78 -1.32
C GLY A 53 6.58 1.45 0.05
N PHE A 54 5.89 2.58 0.09
CA PHE A 54 5.67 3.35 1.29
C PHE A 54 4.18 3.62 1.46
N GLU A 55 3.69 3.40 2.67
CA GLU A 55 2.30 3.68 3.03
C GLU A 55 2.27 4.94 3.89
N ILE A 56 1.46 5.91 3.48
CA ILE A 56 1.21 7.15 4.24
C ILE A 56 -0.27 7.20 4.59
N THR A 57 -0.62 7.45 5.83
CA THR A 57 -2.05 7.59 6.18
C THR A 57 -2.62 8.88 5.59
N GLU A 58 -3.93 8.89 5.30
CA GLU A 58 -4.65 10.10 4.89
C GLU A 58 -4.43 11.25 5.89
N THR A 59 -4.47 10.94 7.19
CA THR A 59 -4.26 11.93 8.25
C THR A 59 -2.85 12.54 8.18
N ALA A 60 -1.82 11.72 7.98
CA ALA A 60 -0.44 12.20 7.85
C ALA A 60 -0.26 13.07 6.60
N ALA A 61 -0.85 12.63 5.48
CA ALA A 61 -0.85 13.38 4.22
C ALA A 61 -1.51 14.75 4.34
N VAL A 62 -2.64 14.86 5.04
CA VAL A 62 -3.37 16.12 5.17
C VAL A 62 -2.74 17.04 6.22
N THR A 63 -2.23 16.48 7.33
CA THR A 63 -1.60 17.26 8.40
C THR A 63 -0.34 17.98 7.93
N ASN A 64 0.47 17.35 7.07
CA ASN A 64 1.65 17.97 6.48
C ASN A 64 1.67 17.76 4.97
N PHE A 65 0.73 18.41 4.30
CA PHE A 65 0.49 18.25 2.87
C PHE A 65 1.73 18.53 2.01
N ASP A 66 2.50 19.59 2.28
CA ASP A 66 3.68 19.92 1.46
C ASP A 66 4.81 18.90 1.65
N ALA A 67 5.04 18.40 2.87
CA ALA A 67 6.03 17.35 3.12
C ALA A 67 5.62 16.03 2.46
N ALA A 68 4.34 15.66 2.53
CA ALA A 68 3.82 14.47 1.89
C ALA A 68 3.89 14.57 0.36
N ALA A 69 3.55 15.71 -0.24
CA ALA A 69 3.71 15.95 -1.68
C ALA A 69 5.17 15.80 -2.12
N GLU A 70 6.10 16.40 -1.38
CA GLU A 70 7.53 16.31 -1.67
C GLU A 70 8.05 14.88 -1.50
N PHE A 71 7.57 14.16 -0.48
CA PHE A 71 7.88 12.75 -0.27
C PHE A 71 7.43 11.90 -1.48
N VAL A 72 6.17 12.03 -1.91
CA VAL A 72 5.63 11.27 -3.06
C VAL A 72 6.44 11.56 -4.32
N ARG A 73 6.80 12.84 -4.55
CA ARG A 73 7.64 13.24 -5.67
C ARG A 73 9.02 12.58 -5.63
N LYS A 74 9.69 12.59 -4.47
CA LYS A 74 11.00 11.96 -4.28
C LYS A 74 10.96 10.44 -4.41
N ALA A 75 9.87 9.80 -3.96
CA ALA A 75 9.63 8.36 -4.13
C ALA A 75 9.52 7.99 -5.60
N ARG A 76 8.72 8.74 -6.37
CA ARG A 76 8.57 8.53 -7.82
C ARG A 76 9.87 8.68 -8.59
N LEU A 77 10.70 9.67 -8.25
CA LEU A 77 12.02 9.85 -8.88
C LEU A 77 12.94 8.65 -8.66
N ARG A 78 12.71 7.88 -7.59
CA ARG A 78 13.45 6.66 -7.26
C ARG A 78 12.77 5.40 -7.76
N HIS A 79 11.60 5.52 -8.39
CA HIS A 79 10.75 4.39 -8.78
C HIS A 79 10.23 3.55 -7.59
N CYS A 80 10.22 4.11 -6.38
CA CYS A 80 9.55 3.50 -5.24
C CYS A 80 8.04 3.72 -5.35
N ARG A 81 7.25 2.77 -4.86
CA ARG A 81 5.79 2.88 -4.84
C ARG A 81 5.31 3.70 -3.65
N VAL A 82 4.17 4.37 -3.78
CA VAL A 82 3.49 5.02 -2.67
C VAL A 82 2.01 4.67 -2.66
N SER A 83 1.53 4.25 -1.50
CA SER A 83 0.12 3.98 -1.23
C SER A 83 -0.40 4.96 -0.19
N LEU A 84 -1.63 5.41 -0.37
CA LEU A 84 -2.37 6.18 0.63
C LEU A 84 -3.21 5.22 1.48
N ASP A 85 -2.99 5.23 2.79
CA ASP A 85 -3.60 4.33 3.76
C ASP A 85 -4.77 4.97 4.52
N ASP A 86 -5.65 4.13 5.07
CA ASP A 86 -6.86 4.52 5.82
C ASP A 86 -7.75 5.53 5.08
N PHE A 87 -7.85 5.43 3.74
CA PHE A 87 -8.58 6.43 2.96
C PHE A 87 -10.08 6.36 3.23
N GLY A 88 -10.66 7.50 3.60
CA GLY A 88 -12.06 7.65 3.95
C GLY A 88 -12.34 7.59 5.45
N ALA A 89 -11.34 7.29 6.29
CA ALA A 89 -11.47 7.40 7.75
C ALA A 89 -11.52 8.87 8.23
N GLY A 90 -11.00 9.80 7.42
CA GLY A 90 -10.96 11.24 7.70
C GLY A 90 -12.02 12.06 6.94
N MET A 91 -12.22 13.30 7.39
CA MET A 91 -13.16 14.28 6.80
C MET A 91 -12.49 15.20 5.76
N SER A 92 -11.54 14.70 4.98
CA SER A 92 -10.69 15.55 4.12
C SER A 92 -11.28 15.76 2.72
N SER A 93 -11.03 16.94 2.14
CA SER A 93 -11.34 17.22 0.73
C SER A 93 -10.43 16.41 -0.20
N PHE A 94 -10.95 15.84 -1.29
CA PHE A 94 -10.16 15.10 -2.29
C PHE A 94 -9.16 15.96 -3.08
N GLU A 95 -9.06 17.26 -2.79
CA GLU A 95 -8.17 18.19 -3.48
C GLU A 95 -6.69 17.76 -3.41
N TYR A 96 -6.25 17.24 -2.27
CA TYR A 96 -4.86 16.83 -2.07
C TYR A 96 -4.43 15.71 -3.03
N LEU A 97 -5.35 14.83 -3.42
CA LEU A 97 -5.10 13.72 -4.35
C LEU A 97 -4.63 14.20 -5.72
N ARG A 98 -5.07 15.38 -6.18
CA ARG A 98 -4.64 15.94 -7.48
C ARG A 98 -3.14 16.18 -7.56
N ARG A 99 -2.50 16.38 -6.41
CA ARG A 99 -1.06 16.67 -6.29
C ARG A 99 -0.26 15.42 -5.91
N PHE A 100 -0.92 14.30 -5.67
CA PHE A 100 -0.32 13.07 -5.15
C PHE A 100 -0.39 12.00 -6.24
N PRO A 101 0.67 11.85 -7.04
CA PRO A 101 0.73 10.77 -7.99
C PRO A 101 1.08 9.49 -7.21
N ILE A 102 0.07 8.83 -6.64
CA ILE A 102 0.20 7.58 -5.87
C ILE A 102 -0.04 6.35 -6.75
N ASP A 103 0.42 5.20 -6.30
CA ASP A 103 0.27 3.91 -6.98
C ASP A 103 -0.98 3.16 -6.53
N ALA A 104 -1.39 3.36 -5.27
CA ALA A 104 -2.58 2.74 -4.71
C ALA A 104 -3.27 3.60 -3.65
N ILE A 105 -4.58 3.38 -3.51
CA ILE A 105 -5.39 3.82 -2.38
C ILE A 105 -5.85 2.57 -1.64
N LYS A 106 -5.61 2.54 -0.33
CA LYS A 106 -6.12 1.51 0.57
C LYS A 106 -7.39 2.03 1.23
N ILE A 107 -8.49 1.33 1.00
CA ILE A 107 -9.80 1.65 1.57
C ILE A 107 -9.79 1.22 3.04
N ASP A 108 -10.15 2.14 3.92
CA ASP A 108 -10.27 1.86 5.34
C ASP A 108 -11.21 0.65 5.59
N GLY A 109 -10.76 -0.25 6.45
CA GLY A 109 -11.47 -1.50 6.71
C GLY A 109 -12.88 -1.34 7.27
N SER A 110 -13.22 -0.21 7.89
CA SER A 110 -14.58 0.04 8.41
C SER A 110 -15.65 0.03 7.31
N PHE A 111 -15.33 0.44 6.08
CA PHE A 111 -16.25 0.35 4.95
C PHE A 111 -16.33 -1.07 4.38
N VAL A 112 -15.27 -1.85 4.53
CA VAL A 112 -15.18 -3.23 4.02
C VAL A 112 -15.91 -4.20 4.94
N GLU A 113 -15.77 -4.04 6.26
CA GLU A 113 -16.42 -4.87 7.29
C GLU A 113 -17.95 -4.95 7.10
N HIS A 114 -18.58 -3.87 6.63
CA HIS A 114 -20.03 -3.77 6.50
C HIS A 114 -20.54 -3.82 5.05
N ILE A 115 -19.67 -4.07 4.07
CA ILE A 115 -19.99 -3.94 2.63
C ILE A 115 -21.09 -4.89 2.14
N ALA A 116 -21.30 -6.02 2.83
CA ALA A 116 -22.35 -6.99 2.51
C ALA A 116 -23.76 -6.49 2.87
N ASP A 117 -23.88 -5.71 3.95
CA ASP A 117 -25.18 -5.33 4.51
C ASP A 117 -25.49 -3.84 4.33
N SER A 118 -24.46 -3.01 4.16
CA SER A 118 -24.59 -1.56 4.07
C SER A 118 -24.56 -1.09 2.62
N ARG A 119 -25.70 -0.57 2.14
CA ARG A 119 -25.72 0.12 0.84
C ARG A 119 -24.81 1.36 0.86
N PHE A 120 -24.76 2.07 1.98
CA PHE A 120 -23.95 3.29 2.09
C PHE A 120 -22.46 2.98 1.90
N ASP A 121 -21.94 1.94 2.55
CA ASP A 121 -20.52 1.59 2.44
C ASP A 121 -20.16 1.11 1.03
N ARG A 122 -21.08 0.41 0.35
CA ARG A 122 -20.93 0.08 -1.09
C ARG A 122 -20.81 1.32 -1.98
N GLU A 123 -21.59 2.36 -1.72
CA GLU A 123 -21.51 3.62 -2.48
C GLU A 123 -20.20 4.36 -2.20
N ILE A 124 -19.72 4.35 -0.95
CA ILE A 124 -18.42 4.92 -0.57
C ILE A 124 -17.28 4.18 -1.29
N VAL A 125 -17.23 2.85 -1.20
CA VAL A 125 -16.22 2.02 -1.89
C VAL A 125 -16.24 2.25 -3.40
N SER A 126 -17.42 2.33 -4.01
CA SER A 126 -17.59 2.66 -5.42
C SER A 126 -17.03 4.04 -5.78
N ALA A 127 -17.32 5.07 -4.97
CA ALA A 127 -16.81 6.42 -5.17
C ALA A 127 -15.27 6.46 -5.09
N ILE A 128 -14.69 5.83 -4.06
CA ILE A 128 -13.23 5.74 -3.90
C ILE A 128 -12.60 5.04 -5.11
N THR A 129 -13.21 3.95 -5.57
CA THR A 129 -12.74 3.20 -6.75
C THR A 129 -12.78 4.04 -8.02
N GLY A 130 -13.81 4.86 -8.20
CA GLY A 130 -13.91 5.80 -9.32
C GLY A 130 -12.82 6.89 -9.29
N ILE A 131 -12.50 7.41 -8.11
CA ILE A 131 -11.42 8.38 -7.91
C ILE A 131 -10.06 7.74 -8.22
N ALA A 132 -9.76 6.59 -7.62
CA ALA A 132 -8.51 5.86 -7.85
C ALA A 132 -8.29 5.56 -9.33
N ARG A 133 -9.33 5.08 -10.04
CA ARG A 133 -9.28 4.84 -11.48
C ARG A 133 -8.94 6.11 -12.28
N SER A 134 -9.53 7.25 -11.92
CA SER A 134 -9.25 8.53 -12.59
C SER A 134 -7.82 9.01 -12.38
N MET A 135 -7.18 8.60 -11.28
CA MET A 135 -5.77 8.87 -10.98
C MET A 135 -4.81 7.84 -11.58
N GLY A 136 -5.32 6.74 -12.14
CA GLY A 136 -4.50 5.59 -12.55
C GLY A 136 -3.92 4.80 -11.37
N ALA A 137 -4.49 4.95 -10.17
CA ALA A 137 -4.08 4.24 -8.96
C ALA A 137 -4.89 2.93 -8.79
N ALA A 138 -4.25 1.92 -8.22
CA ALA A 138 -4.93 0.70 -7.80
C ALA A 138 -5.75 0.94 -6.52
N VAL A 139 -6.70 0.04 -6.27
CA VAL A 139 -7.46 0.01 -5.01
C VAL A 139 -7.12 -1.26 -4.25
N VAL A 140 -6.84 -1.10 -2.96
CA VAL A 140 -6.65 -2.19 -2.00
C VAL A 140 -7.77 -2.10 -0.97
N ALA A 141 -8.52 -3.18 -0.76
CA ALA A 141 -9.48 -3.26 0.34
C ALA A 141 -8.83 -3.85 1.58
N GLU A 142 -8.91 -3.16 2.71
CA GLU A 142 -8.46 -3.69 3.99
C GLU A 142 -9.54 -4.45 4.73
N LYS A 143 -9.14 -5.28 5.70
CA LYS A 143 -10.01 -6.10 6.55
C LYS A 143 -11.05 -6.94 5.77
N VAL A 144 -10.61 -7.57 4.68
CA VAL A 144 -11.40 -8.59 4.00
C VAL A 144 -11.45 -9.86 4.86
N GLU A 145 -12.53 -10.03 5.64
CA GLU A 145 -12.69 -11.14 6.59
C GLU A 145 -13.73 -12.18 6.17
N GLU A 146 -14.55 -11.88 5.16
CA GLU A 146 -15.63 -12.76 4.69
C GLU A 146 -15.62 -12.93 3.17
N LYS A 147 -16.01 -14.11 2.69
CA LYS A 147 -16.09 -14.42 1.25
C LYS A 147 -17.03 -13.48 0.51
N ASN A 148 -18.17 -13.15 1.12
CA ASN A 148 -19.16 -12.26 0.51
C ASN A 148 -18.60 -10.85 0.30
N ALA A 149 -17.83 -10.33 1.25
CA ALA A 149 -17.16 -9.04 1.10
C ALA A 149 -16.18 -9.06 -0.07
N LEU A 150 -15.36 -10.12 -0.18
CA LEU A 150 -14.45 -10.33 -1.30
C LEU A 150 -15.17 -10.32 -2.66
N GLU A 151 -16.26 -11.09 -2.81
CA GLU A 151 -17.02 -11.17 -4.07
C GLU A 151 -17.61 -9.82 -4.47
N ILE A 152 -18.12 -9.05 -3.51
CA ILE A 152 -18.65 -7.70 -3.74
C ILE A 152 -17.53 -6.76 -4.19
N LEU A 153 -16.39 -6.76 -3.51
CA LEU A 153 -15.23 -5.93 -3.85
C LEU A 153 -14.71 -6.22 -5.26
N MET A 154 -14.64 -7.50 -5.64
CA MET A 154 -14.30 -7.92 -7.01
C MET A 154 -15.27 -7.33 -8.04
N GLY A 155 -16.58 -7.41 -7.77
CA GLY A 155 -17.62 -6.85 -8.64
C GLY A 155 -17.54 -5.34 -8.79
N MET A 156 -16.95 -4.65 -7.81
CA MET A 156 -16.71 -3.19 -7.84
C MET A 156 -15.42 -2.81 -8.57
N GLY A 157 -14.60 -3.78 -8.97
CA GLY A 157 -13.31 -3.54 -9.63
C GLY A 157 -12.18 -3.19 -8.67
N VAL A 158 -12.28 -3.60 -7.40
CA VAL A 158 -11.18 -3.52 -6.44
C VAL A 158 -10.13 -4.56 -6.83
N ALA A 159 -8.90 -4.11 -7.05
CA ALA A 159 -7.85 -4.94 -7.63
C ALA A 159 -7.17 -5.85 -6.59
N TYR A 160 -7.09 -5.40 -5.35
CA TYR A 160 -6.32 -6.04 -4.29
C TYR A 160 -7.07 -6.07 -2.96
N GLY A 161 -6.74 -7.04 -2.10
CA GLY A 161 -7.31 -7.15 -0.77
C GLY A 161 -6.27 -7.58 0.28
N GLN A 162 -6.53 -7.16 1.51
CA GLN A 162 -5.82 -7.58 2.72
C GLN A 162 -6.86 -7.88 3.81
N GLY A 163 -6.69 -8.98 4.53
CA GLY A 163 -7.58 -9.36 5.62
C GLY A 163 -7.47 -10.83 5.97
N TYR A 164 -8.02 -11.22 7.11
CA TYR A 164 -7.85 -12.57 7.66
C TYR A 164 -8.45 -13.68 6.80
N PHE A 165 -9.42 -13.36 5.95
CA PHE A 165 -9.96 -14.32 4.98
C PHE A 165 -8.91 -14.71 3.94
N LEU A 166 -8.07 -13.75 3.54
CA LEU A 166 -7.05 -13.94 2.51
C LEU A 166 -5.78 -14.54 3.11
N HIS A 167 -5.29 -13.92 4.18
CA HIS A 167 -4.07 -14.35 4.86
C HIS A 167 -3.96 -13.72 6.25
N ARG A 168 -3.58 -14.50 7.26
CA ARG A 168 -3.34 -13.97 8.62
C ARG A 168 -1.92 -13.42 8.75
N PRO A 169 -1.69 -12.33 9.50
CA PRO A 169 -0.35 -11.84 9.76
C PRO A 169 0.53 -12.94 10.36
N GLU A 170 1.74 -13.06 9.83
CA GLU A 170 2.74 -14.01 10.32
C GLU A 170 4.15 -13.41 10.15
N PRO A 171 5.20 -14.03 10.70
CA PRO A 171 6.56 -13.53 10.56
C PRO A 171 7.01 -13.43 9.10
N LEU A 172 7.56 -12.27 8.71
CA LEU A 172 8.04 -12.03 7.34
C LEU A 172 9.00 -13.12 6.84
N ALA A 173 9.89 -13.62 7.70
CA ALA A 173 10.82 -14.69 7.33
C ALA A 173 10.12 -15.97 6.84
N ALA A 174 8.96 -16.33 7.41
CA ALA A 174 8.18 -17.49 6.98
C ALA A 174 7.57 -17.28 5.59
N ILE A 175 7.05 -16.07 5.33
CA ILE A 175 6.53 -15.66 4.01
C ILE A 175 7.65 -15.72 2.97
N VAL A 176 8.81 -15.12 3.26
CA VAL A 176 9.96 -15.10 2.35
C VAL A 176 10.47 -16.50 2.04
N ALA A 177 10.54 -17.38 3.03
CA ALA A 177 10.96 -18.77 2.82
C ALA A 177 10.03 -19.52 1.84
N ARG A 178 8.72 -19.29 1.92
CA ARG A 178 7.76 -19.89 0.99
C ARG A 178 7.84 -19.27 -0.40
N ALA A 179 7.94 -17.94 -0.49
CA ALA A 179 8.03 -17.22 -1.76
C ALA A 179 9.32 -17.53 -2.53
N ALA A 180 10.45 -17.70 -1.82
CA ALA A 180 11.73 -18.05 -2.43
C ALA A 180 11.87 -19.55 -2.77
N GLY A 181 11.11 -20.42 -2.11
CA GLY A 181 11.18 -21.88 -2.27
C GLY A 181 10.25 -22.47 -3.34
N GLY A 182 9.35 -21.67 -3.92
CA GLY A 182 8.42 -22.09 -4.97
C GLY A 182 8.49 -21.14 -6.16
N SER A 183 8.17 -21.63 -7.36
CA SER A 183 7.97 -20.82 -8.57
C SER A 183 6.70 -19.95 -8.45
N MET A 184 6.65 -19.09 -7.45
CA MET A 184 5.62 -18.07 -7.34
C MET A 184 6.15 -16.79 -7.95
N SER A 185 5.39 -16.23 -8.88
CA SER A 185 5.50 -14.85 -9.32
C SER A 185 5.55 -13.93 -8.11
N PRO A 186 6.17 -12.73 -8.17
CA PRO A 186 6.16 -11.77 -7.06
C PRO A 186 4.71 -11.49 -6.67
N GLU A 187 4.26 -12.10 -5.58
CA GLU A 187 3.00 -11.70 -4.98
C GLU A 187 3.24 -10.34 -4.36
N ARG A 188 2.42 -9.38 -4.80
CA ARG A 188 2.35 -8.07 -4.18
C ARG A 188 1.86 -8.29 -2.74
N PRO A 189 2.22 -7.42 -1.79
CA PRO A 189 1.81 -7.53 -0.38
C PRO A 189 0.29 -7.59 -0.15
N HIS A 190 -0.51 -7.35 -1.20
CA HIS A 190 -1.95 -7.55 -1.21
C HIS A 190 -2.34 -8.63 -2.22
N ALA A 191 -3.28 -9.49 -1.84
CA ALA A 191 -3.78 -10.54 -2.72
C ALA A 191 -4.57 -9.92 -3.87
N ARG A 192 -4.27 -10.31 -5.12
CA ARG A 192 -5.05 -9.86 -6.28
C ARG A 192 -6.42 -10.50 -6.22
N LEU A 193 -7.49 -9.70 -6.31
CA LEU A 193 -8.86 -10.21 -6.19
C LEU A 193 -9.40 -10.79 -7.52
N GLY A 194 -8.63 -10.81 -8.61
CA GLY A 194 -9.04 -11.40 -9.91
C GLY A 194 -7.93 -11.47 -10.94
#